data_AF-A0A940SLK8-F1
#
_entry.id   AF-A0A940SLK8-F1
#
_cell.length_a   1.000
_cell.length_b   1.000
_cell.length_c   1.000
_cell.angle_alpha   90.00
_cell.angle_beta   90.00
_cell.angle_gamma   90.00
#
_symmetry.space_group_name_H-M   'P 1'
#
loop_
_entity.id
_entity.type
_entity.pdbx_description
1 polymer ?
#
loop_
_entity_poly.entity_id
_entity_poly.type
_entity_poly.pdbx_seq_one_letter_code
_entity_poly.pdbx_strand_id
1 'polypeptide(L)' 'VKALCSMGMQVTVTGGVGYEELELFAGLPVFAIICGRSLRNAANPCAEALRMKQRIEQLW' A
#
# COMPACT_ATOMS: atom_id res chain seq x y z
N VAL A 1 0.32 -12.53 -4.86
CA VAL A 1 0.46 -11.23 -5.55
C VAL A 1 1.19 -11.37 -6.89
N LYS A 2 2.50 -11.69 -6.91
CA LYS A 2 3.32 -11.76 -8.15
C LYS A 2 2.69 -12.57 -9.30
N ALA A 3 2.20 -13.78 -9.02
CA ALA A 3 1.58 -14.64 -10.04
C ALA A 3 0.32 -14.01 -10.68
N LEU A 4 -0.53 -13.38 -9.87
CA LEU A 4 -1.74 -12.70 -10.36
C LEU A 4 -1.39 -11.46 -11.19
N CYS A 5 -0.38 -10.70 -10.75
CA CYS A 5 0.18 -9.58 -11.52
C CYS A 5 0.73 -10.05 -12.88
N SER A 6 1.47 -11.16 -12.94
CA SER A 6 2.01 -11.69 -14.20
C SER A 6 0.94 -12.20 -15.16
N MET A 7 -0.26 -12.51 -14.66
CA MET A 7 -1.43 -12.86 -15.48
C MET A 7 -2.18 -11.63 -16.02
N GLY A 8 -1.70 -10.41 -15.74
CA GLY A 8 -2.33 -9.17 -16.20
C GLY A 8 -3.56 -8.74 -15.41
N MET A 9 -3.80 -9.34 -14.23
CA MET A 9 -4.92 -8.94 -13.38
C MET A 9 -4.62 -7.64 -12.63
N GLN A 10 -5.64 -6.81 -12.43
CA GLN A 10 -5.55 -5.68 -11.49
C GLN A 10 -5.61 -6.18 -10.05
N VAL A 11 -4.45 -6.23 -9.40
CA VAL A 11 -4.32 -6.81 -8.04
C VAL A 11 -4.37 -5.71 -6.99
N THR A 12 -5.33 -5.79 -6.08
CA THR A 12 -5.39 -4.96 -4.87
C THR A 12 -4.82 -5.74 -3.68
N VAL A 13 -3.98 -5.10 -2.86
CA VAL A 13 -3.44 -5.70 -1.64
C VAL A 13 -4.06 -5.07 -0.38
N THR A 14 -4.30 -5.90 0.63
CA THR A 14 -4.92 -5.51 1.90
C THR A 14 -4.51 -6.48 3.01
N GLY A 15 -4.79 -6.12 4.27
CA GLY A 15 -4.50 -6.93 5.45
C GLY A 15 -3.13 -6.61 6.06
N GLY A 16 -3.12 -5.86 7.16
CA GLY A 16 -1.89 -5.57 7.90
C GLY A 16 -0.92 -4.61 7.22
N VAL A 17 -1.35 -3.87 6.19
CA VAL A 17 -0.46 -2.94 5.47
C VAL A 17 -0.32 -1.61 6.22
N GLY A 18 0.85 -1.41 6.83
CA GLY A 18 1.34 -0.14 7.38
C GLY A 18 2.39 0.49 6.47
N TYR A 19 3.17 1.42 7.04
CA TYR A 19 4.16 2.21 6.31
C TYR A 19 5.35 1.37 5.87
N GLU A 20 5.85 0.54 6.77
CA GLU A 20 7.00 -0.34 6.56
C GLU A 20 6.65 -1.44 5.54
N GLU A 21 5.42 -1.97 5.58
CA GLU A 21 4.99 -3.02 4.65
C GLU A 21 4.86 -2.56 3.19
N LEU A 22 4.84 -1.24 2.91
CA LEU A 22 4.80 -0.74 1.54
C LEU A 22 5.99 -1.25 0.71
N GLU A 23 7.16 -1.37 1.33
CA GLU A 23 8.39 -1.84 0.67
C GLU A 23 8.26 -3.28 0.16
N LEU A 24 7.44 -4.12 0.80
CA LEU A 24 7.22 -5.51 0.39
C LEU A 24 6.56 -5.63 -0.99
N PHE A 25 5.85 -4.57 -1.42
CA PHE A 25 5.11 -4.53 -2.68
C PHE A 25 5.78 -3.66 -3.75
N ALA A 26 6.83 -2.91 -3.40
CA ALA A 26 7.53 -2.00 -4.32
C ALA A 26 7.98 -2.72 -5.60
N GLY A 27 7.80 -2.06 -6.74
CA GLY A 27 8.11 -2.61 -8.06
C GLY A 27 7.12 -3.67 -8.58
N LEU A 28 6.12 -4.09 -7.80
CA LEU A 28 5.01 -4.89 -8.32
C LEU A 28 3.92 -3.98 -8.90
N PRO A 29 3.26 -4.36 -10.02
CA PRO A 29 2.17 -3.59 -10.61
C PRO A 29 0.86 -3.84 -9.83
N VAL A 30 0.85 -3.45 -8.55
CA VAL A 30 -0.36 -3.46 -7.73
C VAL A 30 -1.27 -2.31 -8.15
N PHE A 31 -2.57 -2.58 -8.26
CA PHE A 31 -3.57 -1.59 -8.66
C PHE A 31 -3.94 -0.64 -7.52
N ALA A 32 -4.08 -1.18 -6.31
CA ALA A 32 -4.44 -0.41 -5.12
C ALA A 32 -3.93 -1.08 -3.85
N ILE A 33 -3.77 -0.27 -2.79
CA ILE A 33 -3.45 -0.70 -1.44
C ILE A 33 -4.58 -0.24 -0.52
N ILE A 34 -5.19 -1.17 0.21
CA ILE A 34 -6.25 -0.86 1.18
C ILE A 34 -5.65 -0.93 2.59
N CYS A 35 -5.57 0.22 3.23
CA CYS A 35 -5.13 0.35 4.62
C CYS A 35 -6.35 0.53 5.55
N GLY A 36 -6.25 -0.06 6.74
CA GLY A 36 -7.31 -0.02 7.74
C GLY A 36 -6.87 0.70 9.00
N ARG A 37 -6.66 -0.07 10.08
CA ARG A 37 -6.29 0.45 11.40
C ARG A 37 -4.96 1.21 11.42
N SER A 38 -4.03 0.89 10.50
CA SER A 38 -2.77 1.62 10.33
C SER A 38 -2.98 3.11 10.05
N LEU A 39 -4.01 3.46 9.26
CA LEU A 39 -4.40 4.85 9.04
C LEU A 39 -5.39 5.34 10.09
N ARG A 40 -6.48 4.60 10.32
CA ARG A 40 -7.59 5.03 11.17
C ARG A 40 -7.17 5.35 12.61
N ASN A 41 -6.26 4.56 13.16
CA ASN A 41 -5.84 4.67 14.57
C ASN A 41 -4.54 5.47 14.73
N ALA A 42 -3.98 6.03 13.66
CA ALA A 42 -2.83 6.92 13.76
C ALA A 42 -3.18 8.15 14.60
N ALA A 43 -2.18 8.74 15.26
CA ALA A 43 -2.38 9.95 16.07
C ALA A 43 -2.99 11.11 15.25
N ASN A 44 -2.64 11.19 13.97
CA ASN A 44 -3.28 12.07 12.98
C ASN A 44 -3.53 11.27 11.69
N PRO A 45 -4.76 10.76 11.47
CA PRO A 45 -5.08 9.92 10.32
C PRO A 45 -4.86 10.60 8.96
N CYS A 46 -5.11 11.91 8.87
CA CYS A 46 -4.90 12.67 7.65
C CYS A 46 -3.40 12.78 7.32
N ALA A 47 -2.57 13.11 8.32
CA ALA A 47 -1.13 13.17 8.16
C ALA A 47 -0.53 11.80 7.82
N GLU A 48 -1.00 10.71 8.44
CA GLU A 48 -0.52 9.37 8.13
C GLU A 48 -0.93 8.91 6.72
N ALA A 49 -2.14 9.24 6.28
CA ALA A 49 -2.57 8.97 4.91
C ALA A 49 -1.69 9.72 3.88
N LEU A 50 -1.34 10.98 4.17
CA LEU A 50 -0.43 11.74 3.32
C LEU A 50 0.98 11.13 3.32
N ARG A 51 1.49 10.74 4.49
CA ARG A 51 2.79 10.07 4.65
C ARG A 51 2.87 8.76 3.86
N MET A 52 1.81 7.94 3.93
CA MET A 52 1.67 6.71 3.16
C MET A 52 1.63 6.97 1.66
N LYS A 53 0.83 7.96 1.22
CA LYS A 53 0.74 8.33 -0.21
C LYS A 53 2.10 8.78 -0.76
N GLN A 54 2.81 9.64 -0.03
CA GLN A 54 4.15 10.10 -0.42
C GLN A 54 5.15 8.93 -0.51
N ARG A 55 5.07 7.95 0.41
CA ARG A 55 5.93 6.77 0.35
C ARG A 55 5.60 5.88 -0.86
N ILE A 56 4.33 5.74 -1.22
CA ILE A 56 3.91 5.07 -2.46
C ILE A 56 4.49 5.81 -3.68
N GLU A 57 4.39 7.13 -3.75
CA GLU A 57 4.98 7.92 -4.86
C GLU A 57 6.52 7.82 -4.95
N GLN A 58 7.22 7.43 -3.87
CA GLN A 58 8.67 7.22 -3.88
C GLN A 58 9.08 5.81 -4.32
N LEU A 59 8.21 4.82 -4.08
CA LEU A 59 8.51 3.40 -4.31
C LEU A 59 8.09 2.92 -5.70
N TRP A 60 7.24 3.68 -6.40
CA TRP A 60 6.70 3.39 -7.73
C TRP A 60 6.88 4.60 -8.66
#